data_AF-A0A957Q142-F1
#
_entry.id   AF-A0A957Q142-F1
#
_cell.length_a   1.000
_cell.length_b   1.000
_cell.length_c   1.000
_cell.angle_alpha   90.00
_cell.angle_beta   90.00
_cell.angle_gamma   90.00
#
_symmetry.space_group_name_H-M   'P 1'
#
loop_
_entity.id
_entity.type
_entity.pdbx_description
1 polymer ?
#
loop_
_entity_poly.entity_id
_entity_poly.type
_entity_poly.pdbx_seq_one_letter_code
_entity_poly.pdbx_strand_id
1 'polypeptide(L)' 'GRQEGRQESLRTMTLRILQRRFATSAAQLQQIEQQLAKITDEAVLNQLADAALDVLVLSDFVTRLQSVVPVPA' A
#
# COMPACT_ATOMS: atom_id res chain seq x y z
N GLY A 1 11.45 -13.92 -8.98
CA GLY A 1 12.23 -14.55 -7.89
C GLY A 1 11.40 -14.62 -6.60
N ARG A 2 11.78 -15.45 -5.61
CA ARG A 2 10.99 -15.63 -4.35
C ARG A 2 10.66 -14.31 -3.61
N GLN A 3 11.53 -13.30 -3.68
CA GLN A 3 11.31 -11.98 -3.09
C GLN A 3 10.23 -11.17 -3.83
N GLU A 4 10.29 -11.11 -5.16
CA GLU A 4 9.28 -10.40 -5.97
C GLU A 4 7.87 -10.91 -5.71
N GLY A 5 7.69 -12.24 -5.58
CA GLY A 5 6.39 -12.83 -5.26
C GLY A 5 5.86 -12.48 -3.87
N ARG A 6 6.75 -12.26 -2.89
CA ARG A 6 6.35 -11.77 -1.55
C ARG A 6 5.92 -10.32 -1.60
N GLN A 7 6.69 -9.47 -2.28
CA GLN A 7 6.35 -8.05 -2.43
C GLN A 7 5.00 -7.88 -3.13
N GLU A 8 4.76 -8.61 -4.22
CA GLU A 8 3.49 -8.61 -4.93
C GLU A 8 2.32 -9.07 -4.04
N SER A 9 2.55 -10.10 -3.22
CA SER A 9 1.57 -10.57 -2.24
C SER A 9 1.24 -9.49 -1.21
N LEU A 10 2.23 -8.78 -0.68
CA LEU A 10 2.04 -7.69 0.28
C LEU A 10 1.27 -6.51 -0.32
N ARG A 11 1.60 -6.11 -1.55
CA ARG A 11 0.88 -5.05 -2.28
C ARG A 11 -0.58 -5.44 -2.49
N THR A 12 -0.83 -6.66 -2.96
CA THR A 12 -2.19 -7.18 -3.19
C THR A 12 -2.99 -7.27 -1.89
N MET A 13 -2.37 -7.74 -0.80
CA MET A 13 -3.00 -7.83 0.51
C MET A 13 -3.40 -6.45 1.04
N THR A 14 -2.48 -5.48 0.94
CA THR A 14 -2.72 -4.08 1.33
C THR A 14 -3.93 -3.52 0.59
N LEU A 15 -3.98 -3.66 -0.74
CA LEU A 15 -5.11 -3.18 -1.55
C LEU A 15 -6.44 -3.84 -1.17
N ARG A 16 -6.45 -5.16 -0.93
CA ARG A 16 -7.66 -5.88 -0.49
C ARG A 16 -8.16 -5.40 0.87
N ILE A 17 -7.26 -5.15 1.82
CA ILE A 17 -7.62 -4.62 3.14
C ILE A 17 -8.29 -3.25 2.98
N LEU A 18 -7.68 -2.34 2.21
CA LEU A 18 -8.20 -0.99 1.99
C LEU A 18 -9.57 -1.01 1.32
N GLN A 19 -9.73 -1.80 0.26
CA GLN A 19 -11.01 -1.96 -0.44
C GLN A 19 -12.11 -2.44 0.52
N ARG A 20 -11.81 -3.43 1.37
CA ARG A 20 -12.79 -3.99 2.30
C ARG A 20 -13.15 -3.03 3.43
N ARG A 21 -12.19 -2.27 3.96
CA ARG A 21 -12.39 -1.39 5.12
C ARG A 21 -13.03 -0.05 4.74
N PHE A 22 -12.67 0.50 3.60
CA PHE A 22 -13.02 1.88 3.24
C PHE A 22 -13.94 1.99 2.02
N ALA A 23 -14.36 0.86 1.43
CA ALA A 23 -15.14 0.82 0.20
C ALA A 23 -14.51 1.66 -0.92
N THR A 24 -13.18 1.62 -1.01
CA THR A 24 -12.38 2.49 -1.87
C THR A 24 -12.76 2.33 -3.34
N SER A 25 -12.91 3.45 -4.05
CA SER A 25 -13.22 3.43 -5.49
C SER A 25 -12.08 2.80 -6.30
N ALA A 26 -12.41 2.25 -7.48
CA ALA A 26 -11.41 1.67 -8.38
C ALA A 26 -10.29 2.66 -8.75
N ALA A 27 -10.64 3.92 -9.00
CA ALA A 27 -9.67 4.97 -9.34
C ALA A 27 -8.68 5.24 -8.19
N GLN A 28 -9.18 5.30 -6.94
CA GLN A 28 -8.33 5.50 -5.77
C GLN A 28 -7.44 4.27 -5.49
N LEU A 29 -7.98 3.06 -5.65
CA LEU A 29 -7.18 1.84 -5.51
C LEU A 29 -6.07 1.78 -6.55
N GLN A 30 -6.34 2.16 -7.79
CA GLN A 30 -5.33 2.21 -8.85
C GLN A 30 -4.22 3.24 -8.53
N GLN A 31 -4.57 4.39 -7.97
CA GLN A 31 -3.56 5.37 -7.52
C GLN A 31 -2.68 4.82 -6.39
N ILE A 32 -3.30 4.13 -5.41
CA ILE A 32 -2.58 3.51 -4.30
C ILE A 32 -1.67 2.37 -4.80
N GLU A 33 -2.16 1.55 -5.73
CA GLU A 33 -1.39 0.48 -6.36
C GLU A 33 -0.15 1.02 -7.07
N GLN A 34 -0.30 2.09 -7.87
CA GLN A 34 0.83 2.75 -8.54
C GLN A 34 1.87 3.29 -7.55
N GLN A 35 1.46 3.73 -6.37
CA GLN A 35 2.37 4.18 -5.31
C GLN A 35 3.07 3.00 -4.64
N LEU A 36 2.34 1.95 -4.29
CA LEU A 36 2.89 0.72 -3.71
C LEU A 36 3.89 0.01 -4.64
N ALA A 37 3.68 0.10 -5.96
CA ALA A 37 4.59 -0.46 -6.97
C ALA A 37 5.98 0.19 -6.96
N LYS A 38 6.10 1.43 -6.46
CA LYS A 38 7.39 2.14 -6.36
C LYS A 38 8.23 1.71 -5.16
N ILE A 39 7.65 0.96 -4.23
CA ILE A 39 8.31 0.52 -3.00
C ILE A 39 8.92 -0.85 -3.24
N THR A 40 10.26 -0.93 -3.16
CA THR A 40 11.02 -2.17 -3.35
C THR A 40 11.47 -2.81 -2.04
N ASP A 41 11.33 -2.08 -0.91
CA ASP A 41 11.67 -2.57 0.42
C ASP A 41 10.51 -3.39 1.01
N GLU A 42 10.77 -4.67 1.29
CA GLU A 42 9.80 -5.59 1.88
C GLU A 42 9.39 -5.18 3.30
N ALA A 43 10.29 -4.59 4.09
CA ALA A 43 9.97 -4.14 5.45
C ALA A 43 8.97 -2.96 5.41
N VAL A 44 9.16 -2.02 4.49
CA VAL A 44 8.22 -0.90 4.29
C VAL A 44 6.85 -1.41 3.81
N LEU A 45 6.82 -2.38 2.90
CA LEU A 45 5.57 -2.99 2.45
C LEU A 45 4.82 -3.71 3.58
N ASN A 46 5.53 -4.41 4.48
CA ASN A 46 4.92 -5.01 5.66
C ASN A 46 4.32 -3.95 6.58
N GLN A 47 5.05 -2.87 6.86
CA GLN A 47 4.55 -1.76 7.70
C GLN A 47 3.29 -1.11 7.11
N LEU A 48 3.20 -1.00 5.77
CA LEU A 48 2.01 -0.50 5.10
C LEU A 48 0.84 -1.48 5.19
N ALA A 49 1.09 -2.78 5.09
CA ALA A 49 0.05 -3.79 5.28
C ALA A 49 -0.53 -3.73 6.70
N ASP A 50 0.32 -3.59 7.72
CA ASP A 50 -0.10 -3.39 9.11
C ASP A 50 -0.85 -2.06 9.29
N ALA A 51 -0.32 -0.97 8.73
CA ALA A 51 -0.99 0.34 8.77
C ALA A 51 -2.38 0.28 8.12
N ALA A 52 -2.56 -0.48 7.03
CA ALA A 52 -3.86 -0.66 6.40
C ALA A 52 -4.88 -1.35 7.30
N LEU A 53 -4.46 -2.10 8.33
CA LEU A 53 -5.31 -2.68 9.37
C LEU A 53 -5.58 -1.69 10.52
N ASP A 54 -4.60 -0.85 10.86
CA ASP A 54 -4.66 0.03 12.03
C ASP A 54 -5.36 1.36 11.79
N VAL A 55 -5.20 1.96 10.61
CA VAL A 55 -5.74 3.31 10.36
C VAL A 55 -7.27 3.35 10.47
N LEU A 56 -7.82 4.44 11.00
CA LEU A 56 -9.27 4.62 11.13
C LEU A 56 -9.92 5.18 9.87
N VAL A 57 -9.16 5.93 9.07
CA VAL A 57 -9.61 6.56 7.83
C VAL A 57 -8.57 6.36 6.73
N LEU A 58 -9.03 6.33 5.48
CA LEU A 58 -8.18 6.11 4.31
C LEU A 58 -7.12 7.21 4.13
N SER A 59 -7.43 8.47 4.48
CA SER A 59 -6.50 9.61 4.34
C SER A 59 -5.22 9.43 5.15
N ASP A 60 -5.31 8.80 6.32
CA ASP A 60 -4.16 8.55 7.19
C ASP A 60 -3.22 7.52 6.55
N PHE A 61 -3.81 6.48 5.93
CA PHE A 61 -3.03 5.51 5.16
C PHE A 61 -2.33 6.17 3.98
N VAL A 62 -3.04 6.99 3.21
CA VAL A 62 -2.46 7.70 2.04
C VAL A 62 -1.32 8.62 2.47
N THR A 63 -1.46 9.32 3.60
CA THR A 63 -0.40 10.17 4.16
C THR A 63 0.86 9.35 4.50
N ARG A 64 0.68 8.18 5.13
CA ARG A 64 1.80 7.27 5.43
C ARG A 64 2.45 6.74 4.15
N LEU A 65 1.66 6.31 3.19
CA LEU A 65 2.14 5.84 1.89
C LEU A 65 2.99 6.91 1.19
N GLN A 66 2.51 8.16 1.15
CA GLN A 66 3.25 9.28 0.55
C GLN A 66 4.57 9.57 1.27
N SER A 67 4.67 9.32 2.58
CA SER A 67 5.91 9.53 3.34
C SER A 67 7.03 8.51 3.02
N VAL A 68 6.67 7.36 2.43
CA VAL A 68 7.62 6.28 2.12
C VAL A 68 7.78 6.01 0.62
N VAL A 69 6.93 6.61 -0.22
CA VAL A 69 7.10 6.57 -1.67
C VAL A 69 8.32 7.41 -2.04
N PRO A 70 9.29 6.86 -2.79
CA PRO A 70 10.43 7.63 -3.26
C PRO A 70 9.97 8.84 -4.09
N VAL A 71 10.40 10.04 -3.71
CA VAL A 71 10.25 11.24 -4.55
C VAL A 71 11.19 11.07 -5.74
N PRO A 72 10.73 11.18 -6.99
CA PRO A 72 11.64 11.20 -8.13
C PRO A 72 12.61 12.38 -7.97
N ALA A 73 13.91 12.08 -7.99
CA ALA A 73 14.99 13.07 -8.00
C ALA A 73 14.93 13.95 -9.26
#